data_AF-A0A4Q4TU91-F1
#
_entry.id   AF-A0A4Q4TU91-F1
#
_cell.length_a   1.000
_cell.length_b   1.000
_cell.length_c   1.000
_cell.angle_alpha   90.00
_cell.angle_beta   90.00
_cell.angle_gamma   90.00
#
_symmetry.space_group_name_H-M   'P 1'
#
loop_
_entity.id
_entity.type
_entity.pdbx_description
1 polymer ?
#
loop_
_entity_poly.entity_id
_entity_poly.type
_entity_poly.pdbx_seq_one_letter_code
_entity_poly.pdbx_strand_id
1 'polypeptide(L)'
;MSSPAIIGLKPIRVWLTPPGPNPWKATIEDPNTGLVLWESGAIIQYLIEQYDVNKTLTYDGLKEKHHLNQWLQFQMSGQGPYYGVAAWFNVLHHEKLPSAIERYNNQLKRVLGVLDGWLEGKQWLVGDKMTYADLAFLPWNDRIDAIILCAPEEKFAGFPNVQAWHERMAARPSWKRSMDIRAGLMQEQGLENATGRPGRFKSHREAAITTVAGKAVGPVGFGMLGHALRHTREANSLHLLKYYFEQYPEDATKVVLSIKGAFGPRTGPDGSPKGIRASVEEALRVLGGTKTIDIFECARVDPKVPIETSIGTLAELVKGGKIGGIGLSEVGANTVRKAAAMHPIAGVEVEMSLFTPDPLRNGVADTCRELGIPIIAYSPISRGWLTGEISKLDDL
;
A
#
# COMPACT_ATOMS: atom_id res chain seq x y z
N MET A 1 -19.06 3.80 -39.60
CA MET A 1 -17.93 3.35 -40.43
C MET A 1 -16.71 3.30 -39.53
N SER A 2 -16.17 2.11 -39.28
CA SER A 2 -14.98 1.92 -38.46
C SER A 2 -13.79 2.58 -39.16
N SER A 3 -13.01 3.40 -38.44
CA SER A 3 -11.83 4.07 -39.00
C SER A 3 -10.83 3.02 -39.52
N PRO A 4 -10.31 3.13 -40.77
CA PRO A 4 -9.40 2.14 -41.36
C PRO A 4 -8.07 1.97 -40.62
N ALA A 5 -7.70 2.89 -39.74
CA ALA A 5 -6.37 2.97 -39.13
C ALA A 5 -6.13 2.00 -37.94
N ILE A 6 -7.15 1.27 -37.47
CA ILE A 6 -7.02 0.43 -36.24
C ILE A 6 -6.75 -1.05 -36.58
N ILE A 7 -6.85 -1.46 -37.85
CA ILE A 7 -6.63 -2.86 -38.24
C ILE A 7 -5.13 -3.17 -38.19
N GLY A 8 -4.71 -3.95 -37.19
CA GLY A 8 -3.34 -4.47 -37.07
C GLY A 8 -2.51 -3.92 -35.90
N LEU A 9 -3.00 -2.92 -35.16
CA LEU A 9 -2.32 -2.44 -33.96
C LEU A 9 -2.47 -3.43 -32.81
N LYS A 10 -1.35 -3.69 -32.13
CA LYS A 10 -1.35 -4.47 -30.89
C LYS A 10 -1.84 -3.58 -29.73
N PRO A 11 -2.65 -4.11 -28.79
CA PRO A 11 -3.12 -3.33 -27.64
C PRO A 11 -1.97 -2.77 -26.79
N ILE A 12 -2.05 -1.48 -26.44
CA ILE A 12 -1.13 -0.85 -25.50
C ILE A 12 -1.37 -1.43 -24.11
N ARG A 13 -0.31 -1.88 -23.45
CA ARG A 13 -0.36 -2.38 -22.08
C ARG A 13 -0.30 -1.22 -21.10
N VAL A 14 -1.15 -1.23 -20.09
CA VAL A 14 -1.16 -0.24 -19.01
C VAL A 14 -0.83 -0.93 -17.70
N TRP A 15 0.24 -0.47 -17.05
CA TRP A 15 0.72 -0.99 -15.79
C TRP A 15 0.44 0.03 -14.69
N LEU A 16 -0.23 -0.37 -13.61
CA LEU A 16 -0.42 0.48 -12.42
C LEU A 16 0.75 0.38 -11.44
N THR A 17 1.54 -0.71 -11.53
CA THR A 17 2.77 -0.98 -10.77
C THR A 17 3.84 -1.60 -11.69
N PRO A 18 4.46 -0.80 -12.57
CA PRO A 18 5.39 -1.28 -13.61
C PRO A 18 6.86 -1.35 -13.15
N PRO A 19 7.72 -2.03 -13.92
CA PRO A 19 9.18 -1.84 -13.86
C PRO A 19 9.55 -0.43 -14.35
N GLY A 20 10.10 0.39 -13.46
CA GLY A 20 10.54 1.76 -13.73
C GLY A 20 10.94 2.48 -12.43
N PRO A 21 11.61 3.65 -12.49
CA PRO A 21 12.10 4.34 -11.29
C PRO A 21 10.97 4.87 -10.39
N ASN A 22 9.73 4.91 -10.89
CA ASN A 22 8.57 5.38 -10.15
C ASN A 22 7.49 4.28 -10.06
N PRO A 23 7.52 3.42 -9.03
CA PRO A 23 6.59 2.30 -8.88
C PRO A 23 5.15 2.73 -8.55
N TRP A 24 4.89 4.03 -8.43
CA TRP A 24 3.61 4.60 -7.98
C TRP A 24 2.76 5.21 -9.10
N LYS A 25 3.20 5.12 -10.36
CA LYS A 25 2.51 5.76 -11.49
C LYS A 25 2.17 4.80 -12.60
N ALA A 26 1.04 5.10 -13.26
CA ALA A 26 0.65 4.44 -14.48
C ALA A 26 1.76 4.56 -15.53
N THR A 27 2.17 3.44 -16.09
CA THR A 27 3.11 3.37 -17.21
C THR A 27 2.43 2.64 -18.34
N ILE A 28 2.61 3.14 -19.55
CA ILE A 28 2.24 2.41 -20.75
C ILE A 28 3.45 1.70 -21.32
N GLU A 29 3.20 0.54 -21.90
CA GLU A 29 4.11 -0.10 -22.82
C GLU A 29 3.40 -0.25 -24.16
N ASP A 30 3.96 0.39 -25.17
CA ASP A 30 3.40 0.35 -26.51
C ASP A 30 4.15 -0.68 -27.38
N PRO A 31 3.54 -1.86 -27.63
CA PRO A 31 4.19 -2.91 -28.42
C PRO A 31 4.34 -2.56 -29.91
N ASN A 32 3.74 -1.47 -30.39
CA ASN A 32 3.84 -1.03 -31.78
C ASN A 32 5.09 -0.18 -32.03
N THR A 33 5.62 0.48 -31.00
CA THR A 33 6.84 1.31 -31.08
C THR A 33 7.97 0.82 -30.18
N GLY A 34 7.67 -0.06 -29.22
CA GLY A 34 8.60 -0.51 -28.19
C GLY A 34 8.81 0.51 -27.06
N LEU A 35 8.05 1.62 -27.04
CA LEU A 35 8.21 2.67 -26.03
C LEU A 35 7.55 2.27 -24.71
N VAL A 36 8.30 2.41 -23.62
CA VAL A 36 7.80 2.36 -22.25
C VAL A 36 7.82 3.78 -21.68
N LEU A 37 6.66 4.28 -21.25
CA LEU A 37 6.49 5.68 -20.86
C LEU A 37 5.62 5.84 -19.62
N TRP A 38 6.06 6.69 -18.69
CA TRP A 38 5.35 7.05 -17.46
C TRP A 38 5.05 8.55 -17.43
N GLU A 39 4.18 8.97 -16.51
CA GLU A 39 3.53 10.30 -16.43
C GLU A 39 2.38 10.51 -17.42
N SER A 40 1.20 10.89 -16.90
CA SER A 40 -0.01 11.07 -17.70
C SER A 40 0.13 12.13 -18.79
N GLY A 41 0.81 13.24 -18.53
CA GLY A 41 1.03 14.29 -19.52
C GLY A 41 1.88 13.82 -20.70
N ALA A 42 2.99 13.13 -20.42
CA ALA A 42 3.86 12.56 -21.44
C ALA A 42 3.14 11.46 -22.25
N ILE A 43 2.41 10.57 -21.55
CA ILE A 43 1.58 9.53 -22.16
C ILE A 43 0.56 10.15 -23.13
N ILE A 44 -0.18 11.17 -22.70
CA ILE A 44 -1.19 11.82 -23.55
C ILE A 44 -0.52 12.43 -24.80
N GLN A 45 0.59 13.15 -24.64
CA GLN A 45 1.29 13.74 -25.77
C GLN A 45 1.78 12.69 -26.76
N TYR A 46 2.39 11.62 -26.26
CA TYR A 46 2.83 10.49 -27.07
C TYR A 46 1.67 9.86 -27.84
N LEU A 47 0.54 9.58 -27.17
CA LEU A 47 -0.62 8.98 -27.83
C LEU A 47 -1.20 9.89 -28.91
N ILE A 48 -1.22 11.20 -28.68
CA ILE A 48 -1.69 12.17 -29.68
C ILE A 48 -0.72 12.25 -30.86
N GLU A 49 0.58 12.27 -30.61
CA GLU A 49 1.60 12.32 -31.65
C GLU A 49 1.58 11.05 -32.53
N GLN A 50 1.47 9.88 -31.91
CA GLN A 50 1.52 8.60 -32.63
C GLN A 50 0.20 8.17 -33.24
N TYR A 51 -0.93 8.42 -32.56
CA TYR A 51 -2.21 7.78 -32.91
C TYR A 51 -3.33 8.75 -33.31
N ASP A 52 -3.23 10.05 -33.02
CA ASP A 52 -4.21 11.03 -33.50
C ASP A 52 -3.88 11.53 -34.92
N VAL A 53 -3.68 10.58 -35.85
CA VAL A 53 -3.25 10.84 -37.23
C VAL A 53 -4.21 11.79 -37.96
N ASN A 54 -5.51 11.63 -37.72
CA ASN A 54 -6.56 12.45 -38.34
C ASN A 54 -6.85 13.75 -37.57
N LYS A 55 -6.06 14.06 -36.53
CA LYS A 55 -6.20 15.28 -35.71
C LYS A 55 -7.61 15.45 -35.17
N THR A 56 -8.17 14.35 -34.68
CA THR A 56 -9.51 14.34 -34.10
C THR A 56 -9.51 15.05 -32.74
N LEU A 57 -8.42 14.92 -31.99
CA LEU A 57 -8.25 15.42 -30.63
C LEU A 57 -7.17 16.52 -30.51
N THR A 58 -6.60 16.95 -31.63
CA THR A 58 -5.57 18.01 -31.67
C THR A 58 -5.73 18.94 -32.89
N TYR A 59 -4.85 19.93 -32.99
CA TYR A 59 -4.67 20.80 -34.17
C TYR A 59 -3.21 20.76 -34.64
N ASP A 60 -2.98 21.08 -35.91
CA ASP A 60 -1.63 21.18 -36.49
C ASP A 60 -1.10 22.63 -36.53
N GLY A 61 -1.94 23.61 -36.23
CA GLY A 61 -1.55 25.01 -36.15
C GLY A 61 -0.59 25.28 -34.99
N LEU A 62 0.41 26.14 -35.24
CA LEU A 62 1.46 26.43 -34.26
C LEU A 62 0.88 26.98 -32.95
N LYS A 63 -0.08 27.91 -33.05
CA LYS A 63 -0.68 28.58 -31.88
C LYS A 63 -1.50 27.58 -31.05
N GLU A 64 -2.37 26.82 -31.71
CA GLU A 64 -3.25 25.84 -31.09
C GLU A 64 -2.42 24.76 -30.39
N LYS A 65 -1.37 24.24 -31.04
CA LYS A 65 -0.46 23.25 -30.45
C LYS A 65 0.13 23.75 -29.11
N HIS A 66 0.62 24.99 -29.07
CA HIS A 66 1.19 25.55 -27.85
C HIS A 66 0.14 25.85 -26.77
N HIS A 67 -1.05 26.31 -27.14
CA HIS A 67 -2.15 26.47 -26.19
C HIS A 67 -2.66 25.14 -25.62
N LEU A 68 -2.75 24.09 -26.44
CA LEU A 68 -3.11 22.75 -25.98
C LEU A 68 -2.07 22.22 -24.98
N ASN A 69 -0.78 22.39 -25.27
CA ASN A 69 0.27 22.05 -24.33
C ASN A 69 0.20 22.88 -23.04
N GLN A 70 -0.06 24.18 -23.13
CA GLN A 70 -0.22 25.06 -21.97
C GLN A 70 -1.33 24.54 -21.04
N TRP A 71 -2.50 24.19 -21.59
CA TRP A 71 -3.62 23.68 -20.79
C TRP A 71 -3.35 22.29 -20.21
N LEU A 72 -2.67 21.41 -20.95
CA LEU A 72 -2.23 20.13 -20.41
C LEU A 72 -1.26 20.33 -19.23
N GLN A 73 -0.27 21.22 -19.36
CA GLN A 73 0.67 21.49 -18.26
C GLN A 73 -0.03 22.16 -17.07
N PHE A 74 -1.00 23.05 -17.31
CA PHE A 74 -1.83 23.61 -16.25
C PHE A 74 -2.63 22.53 -15.49
N GLN A 75 -3.14 21.52 -16.21
CA GLN A 75 -3.76 20.36 -15.60
C GLN A 75 -2.76 19.55 -14.74
N MET A 76 -1.59 19.24 -15.30
CA MET A 76 -0.57 18.40 -14.67
C MET A 76 0.07 19.05 -13.44
N SER A 77 0.30 20.36 -13.47
CA SER A 77 0.94 21.09 -12.35
C SER A 77 -0.07 21.72 -11.39
N GLY A 78 -1.30 21.97 -11.85
CA GLY A 78 -2.36 22.62 -11.10
C GLY A 78 -3.38 21.62 -10.57
N GLN A 79 -4.25 21.13 -11.44
CA GLN A 79 -5.38 20.30 -11.03
C GLN A 79 -4.92 19.00 -10.32
N GLY A 80 -4.08 18.20 -10.97
CA GLY A 80 -3.68 16.88 -10.46
C GLY A 80 -3.12 16.93 -9.02
N PRO A 81 -2.06 17.71 -8.75
CA PRO A 81 -1.46 17.80 -7.42
C PRO A 81 -2.40 18.37 -6.37
N TYR A 82 -3.07 19.50 -6.65
CA TYR A 82 -3.91 20.14 -5.63
C TYR A 82 -5.18 19.36 -5.32
N TYR A 83 -5.79 18.70 -6.31
CA TYR A 83 -6.96 17.85 -6.10
C TYR A 83 -6.57 16.60 -5.32
N GLY A 84 -5.41 15.99 -5.63
CA GLY A 84 -4.90 14.85 -4.86
C GLY A 84 -4.62 15.20 -3.40
N VAL A 85 -4.02 16.36 -3.13
CA VAL A 85 -3.78 16.80 -1.74
C VAL A 85 -5.08 17.21 -1.03
N ALA A 86 -6.03 17.83 -1.73
CA ALA A 86 -7.36 18.07 -1.18
C ALA A 86 -8.05 16.75 -0.81
N ALA A 87 -8.03 15.74 -1.69
CA ALA A 87 -8.59 14.42 -1.44
C ALA A 87 -7.91 13.76 -0.23
N TRP A 88 -6.59 13.90 -0.11
CA TRP A 88 -5.86 13.41 1.05
C TRP A 88 -6.39 14.01 2.35
N PHE A 89 -6.43 15.34 2.50
CA PHE A 89 -6.87 15.95 3.75
C PHE A 89 -8.37 15.79 4.05
N ASN A 90 -9.23 15.85 3.03
CA ASN A 90 -10.68 15.66 3.21
C ASN A 90 -11.01 14.20 3.52
N VAL A 91 -10.45 13.24 2.77
CA VAL A 91 -10.91 11.85 2.76
C VAL A 91 -9.97 10.91 3.52
N LEU A 92 -8.67 10.95 3.21
CA LEU A 92 -7.73 9.89 3.58
C LEU A 92 -6.94 10.16 4.87
N HIS A 93 -6.68 11.43 5.20
CA HIS A 93 -5.93 11.82 6.37
C HIS A 93 -6.72 11.45 7.64
N HIS A 94 -6.06 10.75 8.55
CA HIS A 94 -6.65 10.16 9.75
C HIS A 94 -7.12 11.24 10.74
N GLU A 95 -6.38 12.33 10.84
CA GLU A 95 -6.79 13.55 11.55
C GLU A 95 -7.43 14.55 10.58
N LYS A 96 -8.49 15.24 11.03
CA LYS A 96 -9.08 16.34 10.25
C LYS A 96 -8.46 17.65 10.70
N LEU A 97 -7.63 18.23 9.84
CA LEU A 97 -6.93 19.49 10.06
C LEU A 97 -7.68 20.61 9.32
N PRO A 98 -8.52 21.42 9.99
CA PRO A 98 -9.41 22.37 9.30
C PRO A 98 -8.66 23.36 8.41
N SER A 99 -7.52 23.88 8.88
CA SER A 99 -6.69 24.83 8.13
C SER A 99 -6.09 24.22 6.85
N ALA A 100 -5.70 22.95 6.88
CA ALA A 100 -5.21 22.24 5.70
C ALA A 100 -6.34 21.96 4.71
N ILE A 101 -7.48 21.47 5.21
CA ILE A 101 -8.69 21.22 4.41
C ILE A 101 -9.12 22.51 3.70
N GLU A 102 -9.26 23.60 4.43
CA GLU A 102 -9.63 24.91 3.88
C GLU A 102 -8.63 25.37 2.82
N ARG A 103 -7.33 25.32 3.12
CA ARG A 103 -6.27 25.74 2.19
C ARG A 103 -6.36 24.98 0.87
N TYR A 104 -6.45 23.66 0.90
CA TYR A 104 -6.42 22.85 -0.33
C TYR A 104 -7.75 22.85 -1.08
N ASN A 105 -8.88 22.96 -0.38
CA ASN A 105 -10.17 23.22 -1.03
C ASN A 105 -10.17 24.58 -1.74
N ASN A 106 -9.51 25.60 -1.18
CA ASN A 106 -9.34 26.90 -1.83
C ASN A 106 -8.37 26.83 -3.02
N GLN A 107 -7.34 25.98 -3.01
CA GLN A 107 -6.51 25.74 -4.20
C GLN A 107 -7.29 25.06 -5.32
N LEU A 108 -8.13 24.08 -5.00
CA LEU A 108 -9.05 23.46 -5.96
C LEU A 108 -9.98 24.50 -6.58
N LYS A 109 -10.65 25.32 -5.76
CA LYS A 109 -11.53 26.41 -6.22
C LYS A 109 -10.79 27.45 -7.07
N ARG A 110 -9.51 27.74 -6.77
CA ARG A 110 -8.68 28.62 -7.59
C ARG A 110 -8.46 28.06 -9.00
N VAL A 111 -8.21 26.75 -9.14
CA VAL A 111 -8.09 26.10 -10.45
C VAL A 111 -9.42 26.20 -11.23
N LEU A 112 -10.54 25.93 -10.56
CA LEU A 112 -11.87 26.10 -11.16
C LEU A 112 -12.13 27.54 -11.61
N GLY A 113 -11.75 28.54 -10.81
CA GLY A 113 -11.93 29.95 -11.18
C GLY A 113 -11.13 30.39 -12.41
N VAL A 114 -9.91 29.87 -12.59
CA VAL A 114 -9.12 30.12 -13.81
C VAL A 114 -9.80 29.51 -15.03
N LEU A 115 -10.29 28.27 -14.92
CA LEU A 115 -11.01 27.59 -16.00
C LEU A 115 -12.32 28.33 -16.32
N ASP A 116 -13.08 28.74 -15.31
CA ASP A 116 -14.38 29.38 -15.48
C ASP A 116 -14.27 30.71 -16.22
N GLY A 117 -13.35 31.56 -15.79
CA GLY A 117 -13.07 32.83 -16.48
C GLY A 117 -12.52 32.62 -17.89
N TRP A 118 -11.69 31.60 -18.11
CA TRP A 118 -11.22 31.29 -19.47
C TRP A 118 -12.34 30.81 -20.38
N LEU A 119 -13.25 29.99 -19.87
CA LEU A 119 -14.36 29.39 -20.61
C LEU A 119 -15.52 30.37 -20.86
N GLU A 120 -15.47 31.59 -20.33
CA GLU A 120 -16.45 32.61 -20.67
C GLU A 120 -16.50 32.84 -22.19
N GLY A 121 -17.70 32.67 -22.75
CA GLY A 121 -17.96 32.76 -24.19
C GLY A 121 -17.34 31.64 -25.04
N LYS A 122 -16.79 30.58 -24.42
CA LYS A 122 -16.10 29.48 -25.13
C LYS A 122 -16.73 28.13 -24.83
N GLN A 123 -16.71 27.25 -25.82
CA GLN A 123 -17.16 25.87 -25.64
C GLN A 123 -16.04 24.93 -25.19
N TRP A 124 -14.79 25.21 -25.59
CA TRP A 124 -13.61 24.38 -25.36
C TRP A 124 -12.43 25.25 -24.95
N LEU A 125 -11.41 24.63 -24.34
CA LEU A 125 -10.22 25.35 -23.90
C LEU A 125 -9.43 25.97 -25.07
N VAL A 126 -9.42 25.31 -26.23
CA VAL A 126 -8.70 25.76 -27.44
C VAL A 126 -9.54 25.50 -28.69
N GLY A 127 -9.74 26.56 -29.48
CA GLY A 127 -10.43 26.51 -30.77
C GLY A 127 -11.92 26.15 -30.65
N ASP A 128 -12.43 25.39 -31.62
CA ASP A 128 -13.86 25.13 -31.83
C ASP A 128 -14.29 23.67 -31.58
N LYS A 129 -13.35 22.76 -31.31
CA LYS A 129 -13.62 21.36 -30.95
C LYS A 129 -12.96 20.94 -29.63
N MET A 130 -13.54 19.90 -29.02
CA MET A 130 -12.96 19.20 -27.87
C MET A 130 -11.65 18.52 -28.24
N THR A 131 -10.65 18.66 -27.37
CA THR A 131 -9.30 18.13 -27.58
C THR A 131 -8.84 17.27 -26.41
N TYR A 132 -7.64 16.69 -26.53
CA TYR A 132 -6.99 16.01 -25.41
C TYR A 132 -6.77 16.93 -24.19
N ALA A 133 -6.59 18.22 -24.42
CA ALA A 133 -6.39 19.19 -23.35
C ALA A 133 -7.67 19.34 -22.52
N ASP A 134 -8.86 19.28 -23.15
CA ASP A 134 -10.12 19.27 -22.43
C ASP A 134 -10.32 17.96 -21.64
N LEU A 135 -10.11 16.84 -22.33
CA LEU A 135 -10.32 15.50 -21.77
C LEU A 135 -9.42 15.19 -20.58
N ALA A 136 -8.22 15.79 -20.50
CA ALA A 136 -7.30 15.61 -19.39
C ALA A 136 -7.89 16.03 -18.02
N PHE A 137 -8.82 17.00 -18.00
CA PHE A 137 -9.44 17.47 -16.76
C PHE A 137 -10.63 16.62 -16.31
N LEU A 138 -11.25 15.88 -17.24
CA LEU A 138 -12.52 15.22 -17.04
C LEU A 138 -12.51 14.22 -15.87
N PRO A 139 -11.51 13.32 -15.71
CA PRO A 139 -11.48 12.36 -14.61
C PRO A 139 -11.42 12.99 -13.22
N TRP A 140 -10.68 14.10 -13.06
CA TRP A 140 -10.59 14.81 -11.78
C TRP A 140 -11.84 15.63 -11.49
N ASN A 141 -12.40 16.29 -12.52
CA ASN A 141 -13.64 17.07 -12.39
C ASN A 141 -14.86 16.20 -12.10
N ASP A 142 -14.88 14.97 -12.62
CA ASP A 142 -15.93 13.99 -12.32
C ASP A 142 -16.00 13.66 -10.82
N ARG A 143 -14.89 13.83 -10.09
CA ARG A 143 -14.71 13.39 -8.70
C ARG A 143 -14.68 14.49 -7.67
N ILE A 144 -14.93 15.75 -8.04
CA ILE A 144 -14.83 16.87 -7.10
C ILE A 144 -15.72 16.66 -5.87
N ASP A 145 -16.94 16.21 -6.06
CA ASP A 145 -17.90 15.87 -5.00
C ASP A 145 -17.30 14.89 -3.98
N ALA A 146 -16.65 13.83 -4.45
CA ALA A 146 -15.96 12.87 -3.59
C ALA A 146 -14.68 13.43 -2.95
N ILE A 147 -14.02 14.39 -3.59
CA ILE A 147 -12.76 15.00 -3.12
C ILE A 147 -13.01 16.00 -1.99
N ILE A 148 -14.03 16.85 -2.11
CA ILE A 148 -14.35 17.89 -1.12
C ILE A 148 -15.58 17.57 -0.27
N LEU A 149 -16.16 16.38 -0.45
CA LEU A 149 -17.29 15.86 0.33
C LEU A 149 -18.54 16.77 0.27
N CYS A 150 -18.88 17.25 -0.93
CA CYS A 150 -20.12 18.00 -1.18
C CYS A 150 -21.16 17.15 -1.92
N ALA A 151 -22.39 17.65 -2.05
CA ALA A 151 -23.39 16.98 -2.88
C ALA A 151 -22.94 17.00 -4.36
N PRO A 152 -23.25 15.97 -5.17
CA PRO A 152 -22.86 15.92 -6.58
C PRO A 152 -23.27 17.14 -7.40
N GLU A 153 -24.44 17.71 -7.12
CA GLU A 153 -24.99 18.92 -7.73
C GLU A 153 -24.24 20.20 -7.33
N GLU A 154 -23.49 20.18 -6.21
CA GLU A 154 -22.75 21.33 -5.69
C GLU A 154 -21.30 21.38 -6.19
N LYS A 155 -20.81 20.34 -6.88
CA LYS A 155 -19.38 20.20 -7.20
C LYS A 155 -18.79 21.34 -8.07
N PHE A 156 -19.64 22.08 -8.79
CA PHE A 156 -19.26 23.28 -9.55
C PHE A 156 -19.97 24.55 -9.09
N ALA A 157 -20.52 24.59 -7.88
CA ALA A 157 -21.19 25.77 -7.36
C ALA A 157 -20.29 27.01 -7.46
N GLY A 158 -20.77 28.04 -8.16
CA GLY A 158 -20.01 29.28 -8.43
C GLY A 158 -19.14 29.25 -9.71
N PHE A 159 -19.16 28.17 -10.49
CA PHE A 159 -18.37 28.00 -11.73
C PHE A 159 -19.24 27.48 -12.89
N PRO A 160 -20.20 28.29 -13.39
CA PRO A 160 -21.19 27.84 -14.38
C PRO A 160 -20.58 27.49 -15.74
N ASN A 161 -19.51 28.16 -16.17
CA ASN A 161 -18.86 27.86 -17.45
C ASN A 161 -18.12 26.53 -17.38
N VAL A 162 -17.47 26.24 -16.24
CA VAL A 162 -16.84 24.92 -15.99
C VAL A 162 -17.89 23.83 -15.93
N GLN A 163 -19.01 24.05 -15.24
CA GLN A 163 -20.10 23.08 -15.17
C GLN A 163 -20.59 22.71 -16.58
N ALA A 164 -20.95 23.72 -17.39
CA ALA A 164 -21.44 23.48 -18.74
C ALA A 164 -20.40 22.76 -19.61
N TRP A 165 -19.11 23.11 -19.48
CA TRP A 165 -18.01 22.44 -20.19
C TRP A 165 -17.82 20.98 -19.77
N HIS A 166 -17.85 20.70 -18.46
CA HIS A 166 -17.77 19.34 -17.94
C HIS A 166 -18.96 18.48 -18.38
N GLU A 167 -20.19 19.00 -18.26
CA GLU A 167 -21.41 18.26 -18.62
C GLU A 167 -21.43 17.90 -20.12
N ARG A 168 -20.99 18.82 -21.00
CA ARG A 168 -20.83 18.52 -22.43
C ARG A 168 -19.90 17.32 -22.68
N MET A 169 -18.78 17.26 -21.96
CA MET A 169 -17.84 16.13 -22.08
C MET A 169 -18.39 14.85 -21.45
N ALA A 170 -18.99 14.93 -20.27
CA ALA A 170 -19.53 13.79 -19.53
C ALA A 170 -20.77 13.17 -20.21
N ALA A 171 -21.53 13.95 -20.98
CA ALA A 171 -22.68 13.46 -21.73
C ALA A 171 -22.32 12.50 -22.88
N ARG A 172 -21.04 12.46 -23.29
CA ARG A 172 -20.59 11.68 -24.45
C ARG A 172 -20.74 10.17 -24.23
N PRO A 173 -21.21 9.41 -25.24
CA PRO A 173 -21.36 7.96 -25.13
C PRO A 173 -20.08 7.22 -24.74
N SER A 174 -18.92 7.71 -25.19
CA SER A 174 -17.60 7.14 -24.86
C SER A 174 -17.27 7.27 -23.37
N TRP A 175 -17.62 8.41 -22.75
CA TRP A 175 -17.40 8.64 -21.33
C TRP A 175 -18.33 7.75 -20.50
N LYS A 176 -19.63 7.77 -20.82
CA LYS A 176 -20.64 6.92 -20.16
C LYS A 176 -20.23 5.45 -20.18
N ARG A 177 -19.85 4.93 -21.35
CA ARG A 177 -19.34 3.56 -21.49
C ARG A 177 -18.12 3.29 -20.61
N SER A 178 -17.18 4.24 -20.53
CA SER A 178 -15.98 4.09 -19.69
C SER A 178 -16.34 4.05 -18.21
N MET A 179 -17.31 4.85 -17.77
CA MET A 179 -17.82 4.85 -16.41
C MET A 179 -18.62 3.58 -16.08
N ASP A 180 -19.40 3.06 -17.03
CA ASP A 180 -20.12 1.78 -16.88
C ASP A 180 -19.15 0.61 -16.72
N ILE A 181 -18.11 0.54 -17.57
CA ILE A 181 -17.04 -0.47 -17.46
C ILE A 181 -16.36 -0.36 -16.10
N ARG A 182 -15.99 0.86 -15.69
CA ARG A 182 -15.37 1.09 -14.38
C ARG A 182 -16.27 0.63 -13.25
N ALA A 183 -17.56 0.96 -13.28
CA ALA A 183 -18.52 0.56 -12.24
C ALA A 183 -18.66 -0.97 -12.17
N GLY A 184 -18.74 -1.65 -13.32
CA GLY A 184 -18.75 -3.11 -13.39
C GLY A 184 -17.50 -3.73 -12.75
N LEU A 185 -16.30 -3.26 -13.14
CA LEU A 185 -15.04 -3.74 -12.57
C LEU A 185 -14.91 -3.48 -11.07
N MET A 186 -15.38 -2.32 -10.59
CA MET A 186 -15.41 -2.01 -9.15
C MET A 186 -16.33 -2.97 -8.41
N GLN A 187 -17.52 -3.23 -8.95
CA GLN A 187 -18.48 -4.17 -8.37
C GLN A 187 -17.93 -5.60 -8.33
N GLU A 188 -17.33 -6.08 -9.42
CA GLU A 188 -16.69 -7.40 -9.50
C GLU A 188 -15.59 -7.58 -8.43
N GLN A 189 -14.85 -6.51 -8.14
CA GLN A 189 -13.80 -6.50 -7.13
C GLN A 189 -14.31 -6.17 -5.71
N GLY A 190 -15.62 -5.98 -5.54
CA GLY A 190 -16.23 -5.60 -4.27
C GLY A 190 -15.75 -4.25 -3.74
N LEU A 191 -15.44 -3.30 -4.62
CA LEU A 191 -14.94 -1.95 -4.31
C LEU A 191 -16.08 -0.90 -4.37
N GLU A 192 -15.97 0.11 -3.53
CA GLU A 192 -16.85 1.27 -3.52
C GLU A 192 -16.59 2.16 -4.73
N ASN A 193 -17.67 2.58 -5.39
CA ASN A 193 -17.57 3.36 -6.62
C ASN A 193 -16.88 4.72 -6.45
N ALA A 194 -17.05 5.38 -5.30
CA ALA A 194 -16.52 6.71 -5.03
C ALA A 194 -15.01 6.70 -4.73
N THR A 195 -14.56 5.73 -3.93
CA THR A 195 -13.22 5.74 -3.31
C THR A 195 -12.30 4.61 -3.80
N GLY A 196 -12.85 3.57 -4.44
CA GLY A 196 -12.11 2.35 -4.77
C GLY A 196 -11.76 1.49 -3.55
N ARG A 197 -12.31 1.81 -2.38
CA ARG A 197 -12.12 1.05 -1.14
C ARG A 197 -12.94 -0.23 -1.18
N PRO A 198 -12.47 -1.39 -0.68
CA PRO A 198 -13.32 -2.57 -0.58
C PRO A 198 -14.56 -2.27 0.29
N GLY A 199 -15.74 -2.50 -0.27
CA GLY A 199 -17.04 -2.17 0.32
C GLY A 199 -17.40 -3.00 1.55
N ARG A 200 -16.66 -4.08 1.80
CA ARG A 200 -16.76 -4.87 3.04
C ARG A 200 -16.23 -4.15 4.28
N PHE A 201 -15.48 -3.06 4.12
CA PHE A 201 -14.94 -2.27 5.21
C PHE A 201 -15.81 -1.02 5.43
N LYS A 202 -15.72 -0.36 6.59
CA LYS A 202 -16.41 0.91 6.87
C LYS A 202 -15.51 2.13 6.63
N SER A 203 -14.18 1.93 6.56
CA SER A 203 -13.22 3.03 6.30
C SER A 203 -11.93 2.55 5.64
N HIS A 204 -11.17 3.47 5.01
CA HIS A 204 -9.85 3.15 4.46
C HIS A 204 -8.88 2.68 5.54
N ARG A 205 -9.03 3.20 6.76
CA ARG A 205 -8.29 2.76 7.93
C ARG A 205 -8.60 1.30 8.26
N GLU A 206 -9.87 0.91 8.29
CA GLU A 206 -10.28 -0.49 8.50
C GLU A 206 -9.76 -1.39 7.37
N ALA A 207 -9.89 -0.97 6.10
CA ALA A 207 -9.35 -1.73 4.98
C ALA A 207 -7.82 -1.93 5.08
N ALA A 208 -7.08 -0.89 5.48
CA ALA A 208 -5.63 -0.97 5.71
C ALA A 208 -5.29 -1.86 6.90
N ILE A 209 -6.02 -1.72 8.02
CA ILE A 209 -5.87 -2.55 9.22
C ILE A 209 -6.14 -4.01 8.90
N THR A 210 -7.23 -4.34 8.19
CA THR A 210 -7.57 -5.73 7.84
C THR A 210 -6.64 -6.31 6.77
N THR A 211 -6.11 -5.51 5.84
CA THR A 211 -5.08 -5.98 4.90
C THR A 211 -3.78 -6.33 5.63
N VAL A 212 -3.43 -5.54 6.65
CA VAL A 212 -2.31 -5.86 7.55
C VAL A 212 -2.64 -7.06 8.44
N ALA A 213 -3.86 -7.18 8.96
CA ALA A 213 -4.30 -8.31 9.77
C ALA A 213 -4.33 -9.61 8.95
N GLY A 214 -4.78 -9.58 7.70
CA GLY A 214 -4.74 -10.70 6.76
C GLY A 214 -3.32 -11.13 6.38
N LYS A 215 -2.37 -10.18 6.31
CA LYS A 215 -0.93 -10.48 6.26
C LYS A 215 -0.38 -10.96 7.61
N ALA A 216 -1.06 -10.65 8.71
CA ALA A 216 -0.72 -11.08 10.07
C ALA A 216 -1.34 -12.40 10.52
N VAL A 217 -2.12 -13.07 9.65
CA VAL A 217 -2.58 -14.47 9.85
C VAL A 217 -1.47 -15.49 9.50
N GLY A 218 -0.25 -15.05 9.19
CA GLY A 218 0.98 -15.85 9.24
C GLY A 218 1.84 -15.47 10.45
N PRO A 219 2.86 -16.23 10.85
CA PRO A 219 3.68 -15.93 12.03
C PRO A 219 4.34 -14.56 11.86
N VAL A 220 3.80 -13.52 12.51
CA VAL A 220 4.38 -12.17 12.48
C VAL A 220 5.31 -12.01 13.67
N GLY A 221 6.55 -12.41 13.41
CA GLY A 221 7.73 -12.12 14.22
C GLY A 221 8.90 -11.73 13.33
N PHE A 222 8.68 -10.93 12.28
CA PHE A 222 9.77 -10.36 11.47
C PHE A 222 9.90 -8.87 11.71
N GLY A 223 10.96 -8.49 12.43
CA GLY A 223 11.63 -7.23 12.16
C GLY A 223 12.20 -7.30 10.75
N MET A 224 11.43 -6.81 9.77
CA MET A 224 12.01 -6.48 8.46
C MET A 224 13.02 -5.35 8.67
N LEU A 225 14.30 -5.71 8.68
CA LEU A 225 15.30 -4.89 8.00
C LEU A 225 14.85 -4.76 6.54
N GLY A 226 14.46 -3.55 6.14
CA GLY A 226 14.22 -3.19 4.73
C GLY A 226 12.81 -2.70 4.43
N HIS A 227 12.64 -1.36 4.43
CA HIS A 227 11.84 -0.60 3.46
C HIS A 227 10.55 -1.26 2.89
N ALA A 228 9.41 -1.10 3.58
CA ALA A 228 8.10 -1.09 2.90
C ALA A 228 7.01 -0.35 3.68
N LEU A 229 7.16 -0.18 4.99
CA LEU A 229 6.34 0.71 5.81
C LEU A 229 7.27 1.34 6.85
N ARG A 230 7.48 2.65 6.81
CA ARG A 230 8.18 3.38 7.88
C ARG A 230 7.30 3.29 9.13
N HIS A 231 7.52 2.28 9.97
CA HIS A 231 6.89 2.21 11.27
C HIS A 231 7.69 3.11 12.21
N THR A 232 7.05 4.11 12.82
CA THR A 232 7.65 4.85 13.92
C THR A 232 7.53 4.04 15.21
N ARG A 233 8.24 4.44 16.27
CA ARG A 233 8.18 3.75 17.57
C ARG A 233 6.74 3.73 18.13
N GLU A 234 5.93 4.69 17.71
CA GLU A 234 4.54 4.94 18.10
C GLU A 234 3.52 4.21 17.20
N ALA A 235 3.95 3.55 16.12
CA ALA A 235 3.06 2.89 15.16
C ALA A 235 3.69 1.65 14.51
N ASN A 236 4.16 0.70 15.33
CA ASN A 236 4.70 -0.58 14.89
C ASN A 236 3.64 -1.70 14.84
N SER A 237 4.02 -2.91 14.42
CA SER A 237 3.11 -4.06 14.29
C SER A 237 2.31 -4.38 15.56
N LEU A 238 2.87 -4.16 16.76
CA LEU A 238 2.15 -4.37 18.03
C LEU A 238 1.06 -3.31 18.26
N HIS A 239 1.29 -2.06 17.85
CA HIS A 239 0.26 -1.02 17.91
C HIS A 239 -0.90 -1.35 16.95
N LEU A 240 -0.60 -1.91 15.77
CA LEU A 240 -1.63 -2.35 14.82
C LEU A 240 -2.46 -3.50 15.37
N LEU A 241 -1.84 -4.50 16.01
CA LEU A 241 -2.55 -5.58 16.69
C LEU A 241 -3.40 -5.06 17.84
N LYS A 242 -2.88 -4.12 18.65
CA LYS A 242 -3.67 -3.45 19.69
C LYS A 242 -4.92 -2.83 19.07
N TYR A 243 -4.77 -2.00 18.05
CA TYR A 243 -5.91 -1.34 17.39
C TYR A 243 -6.90 -2.36 16.81
N TYR A 244 -6.42 -3.47 16.26
CA TYR A 244 -7.29 -4.54 15.78
C TYR A 244 -8.13 -5.13 16.91
N PHE A 245 -7.51 -5.55 18.01
CA PHE A 245 -8.23 -6.16 19.14
C PHE A 245 -9.11 -5.17 19.91
N GLU A 246 -8.81 -3.87 19.87
CA GLU A 246 -9.74 -2.84 20.37
C GLU A 246 -11.04 -2.78 19.56
N GLN A 247 -10.97 -3.05 18.25
CA GLN A 247 -12.15 -3.07 17.38
C GLN A 247 -12.87 -4.42 17.38
N TYR A 248 -12.11 -5.53 17.50
CA TYR A 248 -12.59 -6.91 17.44
C TYR A 248 -12.10 -7.73 18.63
N PRO A 249 -12.55 -7.43 19.86
CA PRO A 249 -12.05 -8.08 21.08
C PRO A 249 -12.32 -9.60 21.11
N GLU A 250 -13.38 -10.07 20.44
CA GLU A 250 -13.73 -11.48 20.33
C GLU A 250 -12.71 -12.31 19.54
N ASP A 251 -11.89 -11.67 18.71
CA ASP A 251 -10.84 -12.34 17.94
C ASP A 251 -9.58 -12.56 18.77
N ALA A 252 -9.42 -11.85 19.90
CA ALA A 252 -8.26 -12.00 20.76
C ALA A 252 -8.08 -13.45 21.27
N THR A 253 -9.17 -14.18 21.46
CA THR A 253 -9.13 -15.59 21.89
C THR A 253 -8.90 -16.57 20.73
N LYS A 254 -9.03 -16.12 19.47
CA LYS A 254 -8.83 -16.92 18.26
C LYS A 254 -7.40 -16.84 17.72
N VAL A 255 -6.60 -15.89 18.24
CA VAL A 255 -5.25 -15.61 17.76
C VAL A 255 -4.22 -16.04 18.79
N VAL A 256 -3.24 -16.83 18.34
CA VAL A 256 -2.00 -17.11 19.08
C VAL A 256 -0.96 -16.07 18.69
N LEU A 257 -0.58 -15.23 19.64
CA LEU A 257 0.37 -14.13 19.49
C LEU A 257 1.76 -14.56 19.98
N SER A 258 2.66 -14.81 19.02
CA SER A 258 4.10 -14.96 19.28
C SER A 258 4.83 -13.63 19.10
N ILE A 259 5.69 -13.26 20.05
CA ILE A 259 6.46 -12.02 20.02
C ILE A 259 7.95 -12.30 20.17
N LYS A 260 8.74 -11.71 19.28
CA LYS A 260 10.20 -11.65 19.38
C LYS A 260 10.65 -10.36 20.05
N GLY A 261 11.52 -10.46 21.05
CA GLY A 261 12.13 -9.30 21.70
C GLY A 261 13.61 -9.53 22.03
N ALA A 262 14.10 -8.84 23.05
CA ALA A 262 15.48 -8.97 23.53
C ALA A 262 16.53 -8.67 22.43
N PHE A 263 16.28 -7.65 21.62
CA PHE A 263 17.17 -7.22 20.55
C PHE A 263 17.13 -5.71 20.33
N GLY A 264 18.30 -5.07 20.33
CA GLY A 264 18.44 -3.66 20.00
C GLY A 264 19.04 -3.47 18.60
N PRO A 265 18.46 -2.60 17.74
CA PRO A 265 18.95 -2.40 16.36
C PRO A 265 20.43 -2.01 16.23
N ARG A 266 20.99 -1.38 17.27
CA ARG A 266 22.42 -0.99 17.32
C ARG A 266 23.26 -1.84 18.28
N THR A 267 22.62 -2.50 19.24
CA THR A 267 23.31 -3.22 20.33
C THR A 267 23.31 -4.73 20.13
N GLY A 268 22.51 -5.24 19.20
CA GLY A 268 22.36 -6.67 18.93
C GLY A 268 21.45 -7.37 19.95
N PRO A 269 21.55 -8.71 20.09
CA PRO A 269 20.77 -9.46 21.05
C PRO A 269 21.14 -9.06 22.50
N ASP A 270 20.13 -9.04 23.36
CA ASP A 270 20.25 -8.81 24.81
C ASP A 270 19.41 -9.88 25.53
N GLY A 271 19.97 -11.08 25.63
CA GLY A 271 19.36 -12.24 26.28
C GLY A 271 19.43 -12.16 27.81
N SER A 272 19.90 -11.04 28.37
CA SER A 272 20.02 -10.87 29.81
C SER A 272 18.64 -10.83 30.48
N PRO A 273 18.54 -11.16 31.79
CA PRO A 273 17.27 -11.06 32.50
C PRO A 273 16.63 -9.67 32.41
N LYS A 274 17.46 -8.60 32.38
CA LYS A 274 17.01 -7.23 32.24
C LYS A 274 16.43 -6.95 30.85
N GLY A 275 17.14 -7.35 29.78
CA GLY A 275 16.71 -7.15 28.40
C GLY A 275 15.41 -7.88 28.06
N ILE A 276 15.28 -9.12 28.52
CA ILE A 276 14.08 -9.95 28.36
C ILE A 276 12.88 -9.29 29.06
N ARG A 277 13.01 -8.95 30.36
CA ARG A 277 11.91 -8.32 31.11
C ARG A 277 11.48 -7.00 30.49
N ALA A 278 12.44 -6.15 30.13
CA ALA A 278 12.15 -4.87 29.49
C ALA A 278 11.38 -5.05 28.17
N SER A 279 11.74 -6.05 27.37
CA SER A 279 11.06 -6.34 26.10
C SER A 279 9.62 -6.83 26.30
N VAL A 280 9.41 -7.73 27.26
CA VAL A 280 8.07 -8.25 27.59
C VAL A 280 7.19 -7.15 28.18
N GLU A 281 7.72 -6.33 29.09
CA GLU A 281 6.99 -5.22 29.70
C GLU A 281 6.59 -4.17 28.66
N GLU A 282 7.49 -3.83 27.72
CA GLU A 282 7.15 -2.92 26.63
C GLU A 282 6.06 -3.50 25.72
N ALA A 283 6.14 -4.78 25.36
CA ALA A 283 5.13 -5.43 24.53
C ALA A 283 3.75 -5.43 25.22
N LEU A 284 3.67 -5.79 26.50
CA LEU A 284 2.44 -5.74 27.29
C LEU A 284 1.91 -4.31 27.43
N ARG A 285 2.78 -3.33 27.64
CA ARG A 285 2.42 -1.90 27.72
C ARG A 285 1.80 -1.42 26.41
N VAL A 286 2.39 -1.80 25.27
CA VAL A 286 1.86 -1.45 23.94
C VAL A 286 0.50 -2.11 23.70
N LEU A 287 0.37 -3.41 23.97
CA LEU A 287 -0.89 -4.15 23.83
C LEU A 287 -1.99 -3.61 24.75
N GLY A 288 -1.65 -2.99 25.89
CA GLY A 288 -2.60 -2.24 26.69
C GLY A 288 -3.79 -3.06 27.20
N GLY A 289 -3.59 -4.37 27.40
CA GLY A 289 -4.61 -5.29 27.90
C GLY A 289 -5.58 -5.85 26.86
N THR A 290 -5.47 -5.47 25.58
CA THR A 290 -6.37 -5.97 24.52
C THR A 290 -6.06 -7.42 24.12
N LYS A 291 -4.81 -7.84 24.34
CA LYS A 291 -4.33 -9.21 24.15
C LYS A 291 -3.12 -9.45 25.05
N THR A 292 -2.95 -10.69 25.51
CA THR A 292 -1.73 -11.16 26.20
C THR A 292 -0.77 -11.86 25.23
N ILE A 293 0.49 -11.99 25.62
CA ILE A 293 1.53 -12.67 24.83
C ILE A 293 1.41 -14.18 25.05
N ASP A 294 1.08 -14.95 24.01
CA ASP A 294 0.95 -16.40 24.15
C ASP A 294 2.32 -17.07 24.09
N ILE A 295 3.22 -16.57 23.25
CA ILE A 295 4.59 -17.09 23.12
C ILE A 295 5.55 -15.90 23.07
N PHE A 296 6.63 -15.96 23.85
CA PHE A 296 7.74 -15.02 23.72
C PHE A 296 9.05 -15.74 23.43
N GLU A 297 9.85 -15.14 22.56
CA GLU A 297 11.18 -15.62 22.22
C GLU A 297 12.20 -14.50 22.13
N CYS A 298 13.45 -14.80 22.48
CA CYS A 298 14.56 -13.91 22.17
C CYS A 298 14.80 -13.95 20.66
N ALA A 299 14.88 -12.79 20.01
CA ALA A 299 14.95 -12.71 18.55
C ALA A 299 16.20 -13.39 17.96
N ARG A 300 17.29 -13.45 18.72
CA ARG A 300 18.53 -14.16 18.42
C ARG A 300 19.16 -14.66 19.71
N VAL A 301 20.02 -15.68 19.60
CA VAL A 301 20.89 -16.09 20.71
C VAL A 301 21.85 -14.96 21.05
N ASP A 302 21.89 -14.58 22.32
CA ASP A 302 22.90 -13.68 22.85
C ASP A 302 24.16 -14.48 23.20
N PRO A 303 25.30 -14.29 22.50
CA PRO A 303 26.52 -15.04 22.80
C PRO A 303 27.13 -14.69 24.16
N LYS A 304 26.69 -13.60 24.80
CA LYS A 304 27.20 -13.14 26.11
C LYS A 304 26.42 -13.72 27.28
N VAL A 305 25.27 -14.32 27.03
CA VAL A 305 24.37 -14.83 28.08
C VAL A 305 24.12 -16.32 27.84
N PRO A 306 24.42 -17.19 28.82
CA PRO A 306 24.07 -18.61 28.72
C PRO A 306 22.57 -18.79 28.47
N ILE A 307 22.21 -19.69 27.56
CA ILE A 307 20.80 -19.93 27.20
C ILE A 307 19.96 -20.27 28.44
N GLU A 308 20.54 -21.00 29.40
CA GLU A 308 19.91 -21.37 30.65
C GLU A 308 19.47 -20.14 31.47
N THR A 309 20.24 -19.04 31.45
CA THR A 309 19.86 -17.79 32.10
C THR A 309 18.65 -17.13 31.42
N SER A 310 18.64 -17.11 30.09
CA SER A 310 17.52 -16.56 29.32
C SER A 310 16.24 -17.38 29.51
N ILE A 311 16.34 -18.71 29.42
CA ILE A 311 15.20 -19.62 29.60
C ILE A 311 14.69 -19.60 31.04
N GLY A 312 15.58 -19.51 32.04
CA GLY A 312 15.18 -19.33 33.43
C GLY A 312 14.36 -18.05 33.64
N THR A 313 14.80 -16.94 33.04
CA THR A 313 14.05 -15.67 33.09
C THR A 313 12.68 -15.80 32.42
N LEU A 314 12.61 -16.44 31.25
CA LEU A 314 11.35 -16.65 30.53
C LEU A 314 10.40 -17.57 31.30
N ALA A 315 10.91 -18.62 31.94
CA ALA A 315 10.13 -19.51 32.79
C ALA A 315 9.51 -18.77 33.99
N GLU A 316 10.23 -17.83 34.59
CA GLU A 316 9.66 -16.96 35.64
C GLU A 316 8.54 -16.07 35.11
N LEU A 317 8.65 -15.58 33.86
CA LEU A 317 7.61 -14.77 33.22
C LEU A 317 6.38 -15.60 32.84
N VAL A 318 6.56 -16.86 32.46
CA VAL A 318 5.46 -17.84 32.29
C VAL A 318 4.77 -18.06 33.63
N LYS A 319 5.52 -18.38 34.69
CA LYS A 319 4.98 -18.59 36.05
C LYS A 319 4.25 -17.35 36.58
N GLY A 320 4.74 -16.17 36.25
CA GLY A 320 4.10 -14.89 36.59
C GLY A 320 2.91 -14.50 35.71
N GLY A 321 2.54 -15.31 34.72
CA GLY A 321 1.40 -15.05 33.82
C GLY A 321 1.62 -13.89 32.84
N LYS A 322 2.85 -13.39 32.70
CA LYS A 322 3.16 -12.30 31.75
C LYS A 322 3.25 -12.80 30.31
N ILE A 323 3.58 -14.07 30.11
CA ILE A 323 3.61 -14.76 28.81
C ILE A 323 3.02 -16.17 28.97
N GLY A 324 2.45 -16.74 27.90
CA GLY A 324 1.88 -18.09 27.93
C GLY A 324 2.89 -19.23 27.75
N GLY A 325 3.99 -18.98 27.04
CA GLY A 325 4.97 -20.00 26.68
C GLY A 325 6.25 -19.42 26.08
N ILE A 326 7.21 -20.31 25.82
CA ILE A 326 8.58 -19.96 25.39
C ILE A 326 8.81 -20.47 23.97
N GLY A 327 9.19 -19.58 23.06
CA GLY A 327 9.72 -19.92 21.74
C GLY A 327 11.24 -19.77 21.68
N LEU A 328 11.85 -20.36 20.67
CA LEU A 328 13.27 -20.18 20.35
C LEU A 328 13.41 -19.75 18.88
N SER A 329 14.27 -18.77 18.60
CA SER A 329 14.52 -18.32 17.22
C SER A 329 16.00 -18.47 16.88
N GLU A 330 16.30 -19.03 15.71
CA GLU A 330 17.67 -19.13 15.16
C GLU A 330 18.67 -19.80 16.11
N VAL A 331 18.29 -20.94 16.68
CA VAL A 331 19.09 -21.72 17.63
C VAL A 331 19.61 -23.03 17.01
N GLY A 332 20.74 -23.53 17.50
CA GLY A 332 21.26 -24.85 17.13
C GLY A 332 20.66 -25.99 17.98
N ALA A 333 20.82 -27.23 17.52
CA ALA A 333 20.31 -28.45 18.17
C ALA A 333 20.63 -28.54 19.68
N ASN A 334 21.88 -28.29 20.06
CA ASN A 334 22.31 -28.34 21.47
C ASN A 334 21.58 -27.31 22.35
N THR A 335 21.33 -26.12 21.81
CA THR A 335 20.58 -25.06 22.48
C THR A 335 19.13 -25.46 22.69
N VAL A 336 18.50 -26.10 21.69
CA VAL A 336 17.14 -26.64 21.81
C VAL A 336 17.05 -27.65 22.95
N ARG A 337 17.99 -28.62 23.03
CA ARG A 337 18.01 -29.63 24.10
C ARG A 337 18.16 -29.00 25.49
N LYS A 338 19.08 -28.04 25.63
CA LYS A 338 19.30 -27.32 26.90
C LYS A 338 18.06 -26.56 27.34
N ALA A 339 17.42 -25.84 26.42
CA ALA A 339 16.21 -25.08 26.71
C ALA A 339 15.04 -26.00 27.09
N ALA A 340 14.81 -27.08 26.33
CA ALA A 340 13.74 -28.05 26.58
C ALA A 340 13.93 -28.83 27.90
N ALA A 341 15.17 -29.05 28.33
CA ALA A 341 15.45 -29.64 29.63
C ALA A 341 15.06 -28.74 30.82
N MET A 342 14.95 -27.43 30.60
CA MET A 342 14.60 -26.46 31.64
C MET A 342 13.11 -26.10 31.66
N HIS A 343 12.49 -25.95 30.49
CA HIS A 343 11.09 -25.57 30.37
C HIS A 343 10.51 -26.08 29.04
N PRO A 344 9.22 -26.46 28.97
CA PRO A 344 8.55 -26.76 27.71
C PRO A 344 8.72 -25.62 26.69
N ILE A 345 9.08 -25.99 25.46
CA ILE A 345 9.28 -25.06 24.34
C ILE A 345 8.11 -25.21 23.37
N ALA A 346 7.44 -24.08 23.10
CA ALA A 346 6.25 -24.02 22.27
C ALA A 346 6.55 -24.14 20.77
N GLY A 347 7.75 -23.75 20.35
CA GLY A 347 8.20 -23.88 18.97
C GLY A 347 9.62 -23.36 18.76
N VAL A 348 10.23 -23.77 17.65
CA VAL A 348 11.54 -23.30 17.19
C VAL A 348 11.37 -22.63 15.83
N GLU A 349 11.57 -21.32 15.76
CA GLU A 349 11.52 -20.55 14.52
C GLU A 349 12.89 -20.52 13.82
N VAL A 350 12.91 -20.88 12.52
CA VAL A 350 14.12 -20.93 11.68
C VAL A 350 13.87 -20.42 10.27
N GLU A 351 14.87 -19.80 9.65
CA GLU A 351 14.86 -19.47 8.22
C GLU A 351 14.89 -20.76 7.40
N MET A 352 13.84 -21.02 6.62
CA MET A 352 13.78 -22.22 5.78
C MET A 352 13.12 -21.93 4.45
N SER A 353 13.84 -22.23 3.37
CA SER A 353 13.41 -22.04 1.97
C SER A 353 14.21 -22.96 1.05
N LEU A 354 13.94 -22.94 -0.27
CA LEU A 354 14.77 -23.67 -1.24
C LEU A 354 16.23 -23.19 -1.24
N PHE A 355 16.50 -21.94 -0.87
CA PHE A 355 17.86 -21.39 -0.74
C PHE A 355 18.48 -21.56 0.65
N THR A 356 17.66 -21.88 1.67
CA THR A 356 18.11 -22.08 3.04
C THR A 356 17.63 -23.44 3.57
N PRO A 357 18.15 -24.57 3.03
CA PRO A 357 17.76 -25.90 3.49
C PRO A 357 18.48 -26.33 4.78
N ASP A 358 19.39 -25.51 5.32
CA ASP A 358 20.28 -25.87 6.43
C ASP A 358 19.57 -26.39 7.69
N PRO A 359 18.39 -25.88 8.12
CA PRO A 359 17.68 -26.44 9.28
C PRO A 359 17.32 -27.93 9.15
N LEU A 360 17.22 -28.45 7.92
CA LEU A 360 16.94 -29.86 7.64
C LEU A 360 18.20 -30.74 7.77
N ARG A 361 19.39 -30.14 7.83
CA ARG A 361 20.68 -30.85 7.77
C ARG A 361 21.59 -30.59 8.96
N ASN A 362 21.38 -29.48 9.67
CA ASN A 362 22.20 -29.06 10.80
C ASN A 362 21.77 -29.66 12.16
N GLY A 363 20.84 -30.63 12.14
CA GLY A 363 20.37 -31.36 13.31
C GLY A 363 19.27 -30.65 14.13
N VAL A 364 18.89 -29.42 13.80
CA VAL A 364 17.79 -28.71 14.48
C VAL A 364 16.47 -29.44 14.24
N ALA A 365 16.16 -29.77 12.99
CA ALA A 365 14.90 -30.45 12.66
C ALA A 365 14.76 -31.83 13.34
N ASP A 366 15.84 -32.61 13.36
CA ASP A 366 15.87 -33.90 14.04
C ASP A 366 15.68 -33.75 15.55
N THR A 367 16.34 -32.77 16.17
CA THR A 367 16.19 -32.51 17.60
C THR A 367 14.78 -32.06 17.95
N CYS A 368 14.17 -31.18 17.16
CA CYS A 368 12.79 -30.76 17.33
C CYS A 368 11.82 -31.95 17.20
N ARG A 369 12.03 -32.82 16.21
CA ARG A 369 11.25 -34.05 16.02
C ARG A 369 11.37 -35.00 17.21
N GLU A 370 12.58 -35.23 17.72
CA GLU A 370 12.83 -36.08 18.89
C GLU A 370 12.14 -35.56 20.16
N LEU A 371 12.12 -34.23 20.34
CA LEU A 371 11.55 -33.58 21.52
C LEU A 371 10.06 -33.23 21.38
N GLY A 372 9.45 -33.50 20.21
CA GLY A 372 8.05 -33.14 19.93
C GLY A 372 7.79 -31.63 19.85
N ILE A 373 8.80 -30.85 19.46
CA ILE A 373 8.72 -29.38 19.36
C ILE A 373 8.43 -29.01 17.89
N PRO A 374 7.40 -28.20 17.60
CA PRO A 374 7.11 -27.79 16.23
C PRO A 374 8.16 -26.81 15.71
N ILE A 375 8.42 -26.89 14.41
CA ILE A 375 9.26 -25.93 13.68
C ILE A 375 8.34 -24.89 13.03
N ILE A 376 8.70 -23.61 13.18
CA ILE A 376 8.04 -22.50 12.54
C ILE A 376 8.99 -21.94 11.48
N ALA A 377 8.67 -22.14 10.21
CA ALA A 377 9.52 -21.73 9.10
C ALA A 377 9.23 -20.27 8.71
N TYR A 378 10.25 -19.40 8.75
CA TYR A 378 10.15 -18.05 8.22
C TYR A 378 10.86 -17.91 6.87
N SER A 379 10.47 -16.87 6.10
CA SER A 379 10.97 -16.59 4.75
C SER A 379 10.88 -17.78 3.77
N PRO A 380 9.74 -18.49 3.67
CA PRO A 380 9.61 -19.67 2.80
C PRO A 380 9.85 -19.36 1.31
N ILE A 381 9.62 -18.11 0.90
CA ILE A 381 9.85 -17.60 -0.46
C ILE A 381 11.17 -16.82 -0.59
N SER A 382 12.12 -17.04 0.32
CA SER A 382 13.43 -16.38 0.36
C SER A 382 13.32 -14.85 0.20
N ARG A 383 12.46 -14.21 0.98
CA ARG A 383 12.24 -12.74 0.96
C ARG A 383 11.75 -12.20 -0.39
N GLY A 384 11.08 -13.04 -1.18
CA GLY A 384 10.54 -12.68 -2.50
C GLY A 384 11.32 -13.26 -3.68
N TRP A 385 12.50 -13.86 -3.45
CA TRP A 385 13.31 -14.41 -4.54
C TRP A 385 12.66 -15.62 -5.23
N LEU A 386 11.85 -16.40 -4.51
CA LEU A 386 11.21 -17.61 -5.06
C LEU A 386 9.80 -17.34 -5.61
N THR A 387 9.44 -16.09 -5.90
CA THR A 387 8.11 -15.75 -6.47
C THR A 387 8.04 -15.97 -7.98
N GLY A 388 9.19 -16.07 -8.66
CA GLY A 388 9.27 -16.10 -10.12
C GLY A 388 9.28 -14.71 -10.78
N GLU A 389 9.18 -13.63 -10.00
CA GLU A 389 9.24 -12.24 -10.49
C GLU A 389 10.66 -11.79 -10.85
N ILE A 390 11.68 -12.39 -10.22
CA ILE A 390 13.10 -12.18 -10.55
C ILE A 390 13.49 -13.26 -11.56
N SER A 391 13.62 -12.87 -12.83
CA SER A 391 13.78 -13.78 -13.97
C SER A 391 15.08 -13.56 -14.76
N LYS A 392 15.70 -12.39 -14.61
CA LYS A 392 16.96 -12.01 -15.26
C LYS A 392 17.84 -11.19 -14.31
N LEU A 393 19.13 -11.08 -14.63
CA LEU A 393 20.11 -10.35 -13.82
C LEU A 393 19.71 -8.89 -13.58
N ASP A 394 19.05 -8.25 -14.55
CA ASP A 394 18.58 -6.86 -14.45
C ASP A 394 17.43 -6.65 -13.43
N ASP A 395 16.84 -7.72 -12.90
CA ASP A 395 15.78 -7.65 -11.89
C ASP A 395 16.34 -7.56 -10.44
N LEU A 396 17.67 -7.65 -10.26
CA LEU A 396 18.41 -7.53 -8.99
C LEU A 396 18.95 -6.11 -8.77
#